data_AF-A0A6B3FAN7-F1
#
_entry.id   AF-A0A6B3FAN7-F1
#
_cell.length_a   1.000
_cell.length_b   1.000
_cell.length_c   1.000
_cell.angle_alpha   90.00
_cell.angle_beta   90.00
_cell.angle_gamma   90.00
#
_symmetry.space_group_name_H-M   'P 1'
#
loop_
_entity.id
_entity.type
_entity.pdbx_description
1 polymer ?
#
loop_
_entity_poly.entity_id
_entity_poly.type
_entity_poly.pdbx_seq_one_letter_code
_entity_poly.pdbx_strand_id
1 'polypeptide(L)' 'MSLVLDAATQDLLFREARTANTFTDEPVTDEQIQAVYDLIKFGPTAFNQ' A
#
# COMPACT_ATOMS: atom_id res chain seq x y z
N MET A 1 12.39 -4.86 19.83
CA MET A 1 12.62 -4.42 18.43
C MET A 1 11.56 -3.38 18.13
N SER A 2 11.93 -2.13 17.85
CA SER A 2 10.97 -1.07 17.52
C SER A 2 10.83 -1.01 16.00
N LEU A 3 9.64 -1.26 15.47
CA LEU A 3 9.34 -1.17 14.03
C LEU A 3 8.89 0.25 13.68
N VAL A 4 9.72 1.23 14.03
CA VAL A 4 9.42 2.65 13.74
C VAL A 4 9.81 2.94 12.31
N LEU A 5 8.83 3.39 11.53
CA LEU A 5 9.04 3.91 10.18
C LEU A 5 9.82 5.22 10.26
N ASP A 6 10.73 5.45 9.32
CA ASP A 6 11.37 6.75 9.17
C ASP A 6 10.35 7.81 8.73
N ALA A 7 10.74 9.09 8.85
CA ALA A 7 9.84 10.20 8.56
C ALA A 7 9.31 10.17 7.11
N ALA A 8 10.15 9.85 6.12
CA ALA A 8 9.74 9.85 4.72
C ALA A 8 8.69 8.75 4.46
N THR A 9 8.88 7.56 5.05
CA THR A 9 7.88 6.48 4.96
C THR A 9 6.57 6.85 5.66
N GLN A 10 6.63 7.56 6.80
CA GLN A 10 5.42 8.07 7.46
C GLN A 10 4.68 9.12 6.62
N ASP A 11 5.41 10.02 5.94
CA ASP A 11 4.81 10.99 5.03
C ASP A 11 4.10 10.29 3.87
N LEU A 12 4.81 9.39 3.21
CA LEU A 12 4.32 8.64 2.05
C LEU A 12 3.03 7.87 2.35
N LEU A 13 2.98 7.16 3.50
CA LEU A 13 1.88 6.24 3.79
C LEU A 13 0.69 6.90 4.51
N PHE A 14 0.92 7.93 5.32
CA PHE A 14 -0.11 8.42 6.24
C PHE A 14 -0.39 9.92 6.17
N ARG A 15 0.64 10.77 6.05
CA ARG A 15 0.45 12.24 6.16
C ARG A 15 0.15 12.90 4.83
N GLU A 16 0.77 12.43 3.76
CA GLU A 16 0.64 13.00 2.41
C GLU A 16 -0.11 12.08 1.44
N ALA A 17 -0.37 10.83 1.84
CA ALA A 17 -1.16 9.89 1.06
C ALA A 17 -2.54 10.49 0.70
N ARG A 18 -2.86 10.50 -0.59
CA ARG A 18 -4.10 11.08 -1.13
C ARG A 18 -4.63 10.25 -2.29
N THR A 19 -5.94 10.29 -2.49
CA THR A 19 -6.59 9.65 -3.64
C THR A 19 -6.11 10.31 -4.94
N ALA A 20 -5.53 9.52 -5.83
CA ALA A 20 -5.15 9.98 -7.17
C ALA A 20 -6.39 10.33 -8.00
N ASN A 21 -6.34 11.44 -8.74
CA ASN A 21 -7.45 11.95 -9.55
C ASN A 21 -7.19 11.85 -11.07
N THR A 22 -5.99 11.44 -11.48
CA THR A 22 -5.59 11.26 -12.88
C THR A 22 -4.51 10.17 -12.94
N PHE A 23 -4.54 9.36 -14.00
CA PHE A 23 -3.57 8.29 -14.25
C PHE A 23 -2.89 8.51 -15.60
N THR A 24 -1.66 8.04 -15.72
CA THR A 24 -0.93 8.01 -16.99
C THR A 24 -1.37 6.81 -17.84
N ASP A 25 -0.93 6.75 -19.10
CA ASP A 25 -1.15 5.58 -19.97
C ASP A 25 -0.12 4.46 -19.73
N GLU A 26 0.76 4.62 -18.73
CA GLU A 26 1.76 3.61 -18.39
C GLU A 26 1.07 2.35 -17.85
N PRO A 27 1.33 1.16 -18.43
CA PRO A 27 0.70 -0.06 -17.99
C PRO A 27 1.23 -0.48 -16.61
N VAL A 28 0.32 -0.95 -15.75
CA VAL A 28 0.68 -1.65 -14.52
C VAL A 28 0.94 -3.12 -14.87
N THR A 29 2.10 -3.65 -14.49
CA THR A 29 2.46 -5.04 -14.82
C THR A 29 1.78 -6.04 -13.88
N ASP A 30 1.64 -7.29 -14.33
CA ASP A 30 1.08 -8.36 -13.50
C ASP A 30 1.88 -8.57 -12.21
N GLU A 31 3.21 -8.43 -12.26
CA GLU A 31 4.06 -8.53 -11.07
C GLU A 31 3.78 -7.41 -10.06
N GLN A 32 3.51 -6.19 -10.53
CA GLN A 32 3.15 -5.07 -9.66
C GLN A 32 1.79 -5.29 -8.99
N ILE A 33 0.80 -5.79 -9.74
CA ILE A 33 -0.52 -6.15 -9.21
C ILE A 33 -0.38 -7.22 -8.13
N GLN A 34 0.39 -8.28 -8.42
CA GLN A 34 0.63 -9.37 -7.47
C GLN A 34 1.32 -8.87 -6.20
N ALA A 35 2.32 -8.00 -6.32
CA ALA A 35 3.01 -7.41 -5.18
C ALA A 35 2.06 -6.61 -4.27
N VAL A 36 1.16 -5.80 -4.85
CA VAL A 36 0.16 -5.05 -4.07
C VAL A 36 -0.81 -6.01 -3.38
N TYR A 37 -1.29 -7.03 -4.08
CA TYR A 37 -2.16 -8.05 -3.48
C TYR A 37 -1.50 -8.74 -2.29
N ASP A 38 -0.25 -9.16 -2.43
CA ASP A 38 0.49 -9.85 -1.37
C ASP A 38 0.68 -9.01 -0.11
N LEU A 39 0.75 -7.68 -0.25
CA LEU A 39 0.81 -6.75 0.88
C LEU A 39 -0.51 -6.65 1.64
N ILE A 40 -1.66 -6.71 0.95
CA ILE A 40 -2.97 -6.40 1.54
C ILE A 40 -3.83 -7.63 1.84
N LYS A 41 -3.49 -8.80 1.30
CA LYS A 41 -4.33 -10.02 1.37
C LYS A 41 -4.63 -10.52 2.78
N PHE A 42 -3.82 -10.15 3.77
CA PHE A 42 -4.00 -10.54 5.18
C PHE A 42 -4.57 -9.40 6.05
N GLY A 43 -5.29 -8.45 5.44
CA GLY A 43 -6.07 -7.48 6.20
C GLY A 43 -7.03 -8.19 7.17
N PRO A 44 -7.18 -7.70 8.42
CA PRO A 44 -8.05 -8.34 9.39
C PRO A 44 -9.52 -8.24 8.96
N THR A 45 -10.26 -9.33 9.10
CA THR A 45 -11.69 -9.40 8.83
C THR A 45 -12.45 -9.92 10.04
N ALA A 46 -13.75 -9.61 10.13
CA ALA A 46 -14.58 -10.10 11.22
C ALA A 46 -14.68 -11.65 11.16
N PHE A 47 -14.56 -12.30 12.33
CA PHE A 47 -14.68 -13.76 12.47
C PHE A 47 -13.61 -14.59 11.72
N ASN A 48 -12.43 -14.03 11.50
CA ASN A 48 -11.30 -14.71 10.85
C ASN A 48 -10.57 -15.67 11.81
N GLN A 49 -11.18 -16.82 12.12
CA GLN A 49 -10.58 -17.95 12.85
C GLN A 49 -9.82 -18.89 11.90
#